data_AF-A0A5R9DS14-F1
#
_entry.id   AF-A0A5R9DS14-F1
#
_cell.length_a   1.000
_cell.length_b   1.000
_cell.length_c   1.000
_cell.angle_alpha   90.00
_cell.angle_beta   90.00
_cell.angle_gamma   90.00
#
_symmetry.space_group_name_H-M   'P 1'
#
loop_
_entity.id
_entity.type
_entity.pdbx_description
1 polymer ?
#
loop_
_entity_poly.entity_id
_entity_poly.type
_entity_poly.pdbx_seq_one_letter_code
_entity_poly.pdbx_strand_id
1 'polypeptide(L)'
;MNRTPWKRCGHGPGAMHPGDQAVVDAFRTLLAARKQPGPWQPGDDVAIEIGGHVARARTAPSHQPDTVGLVVVDPADGTPLIGGITADRTRILGTWSAAYAPLSHTAAGKPVPHPTMDPAVFQTLARPAASPARRET
;
A
#
# COMPACT_ATOMS: atom_id res chain seq x y z
N MET A 1 59.89 -1.94 3.89
CA MET A 1 58.48 -2.35 4.03
C MET A 1 57.60 -1.23 3.48
N ASN A 2 57.12 -1.34 2.24
CA ASN A 2 56.21 -0.35 1.66
C ASN A 2 54.76 -0.77 1.93
N ARG A 3 54.07 -0.06 2.82
CA ARG A 3 52.61 -0.19 2.99
C ARG A 3 51.93 0.66 1.94
N THR A 4 51.28 0.04 0.98
CA THR A 4 50.35 0.72 0.07
C THR A 4 49.20 1.26 0.92
N PRO A 5 48.92 2.58 0.93
CA PRO A 5 47.78 3.09 1.67
C PRO A 5 46.49 2.50 1.07
N TRP A 6 45.60 2.00 1.93
CA TRP A 6 44.25 1.62 1.49
C TRP A 6 43.58 2.81 0.82
N LYS A 7 43.24 2.67 -0.46
CA LYS A 7 42.32 3.60 -1.12
C LYS A 7 41.01 3.53 -0.35
N ARG A 8 40.62 4.61 0.33
CA ARG A 8 39.25 4.73 0.83
C ARG A 8 38.33 4.61 -0.38
N CYS A 9 37.35 3.72 -0.35
CA CYS A 9 36.24 3.76 -1.29
C CYS A 9 35.61 5.16 -1.19
N GLY A 10 35.57 5.89 -2.30
CA GLY A 10 35.11 7.27 -2.35
C GLY A 10 33.61 7.39 -2.15
N HIS A 11 33.12 7.23 -0.91
CA HIS A 11 31.87 7.83 -0.47
C HIS A 11 32.21 9.21 0.08
N GLY A 12 32.64 10.12 -0.80
CA GLY A 12 32.79 11.54 -0.45
C GLY A 12 31.42 12.19 -0.27
N PRO A 13 31.31 13.33 0.43
CA PRO A 13 30.07 14.11 0.59
C PRO A 13 29.63 14.81 -0.71
N GLY A 14 29.84 14.16 -1.86
CA GLY A 14 29.42 14.65 -3.18
C GLY A 14 27.91 14.55 -3.37
N ALA A 15 27.42 15.21 -4.42
CA ALA A 15 26.00 15.16 -4.78
C ALA A 15 25.55 13.69 -4.95
N MET A 16 24.37 13.39 -4.40
CA MET A 16 23.73 12.08 -4.54
C MET A 16 23.55 11.76 -6.02
N HIS A 17 23.80 10.51 -6.41
CA HIS A 17 23.55 10.09 -7.78
C HIS A 17 22.06 10.30 -8.11
N PRO A 18 21.70 10.79 -9.32
CA PRO A 18 20.30 11.06 -9.65
C PRO A 18 19.36 9.86 -9.46
N GLY A 19 19.86 8.64 -9.67
CA GLY A 19 19.11 7.41 -9.42
C GLY A 19 18.80 7.18 -7.94
N ASP A 20 19.76 7.45 -7.04
CA ASP A 20 19.55 7.31 -5.60
C ASP A 20 18.58 8.37 -5.09
N GLN A 21 18.68 9.59 -5.63
CA GLN A 21 17.77 10.68 -5.33
C GLN A 21 16.32 10.32 -5.70
N ALA A 22 16.12 9.74 -6.89
CA ALA A 22 14.80 9.28 -7.33
C ALA A 22 14.20 8.21 -6.40
N VAL A 23 15.01 7.27 -5.91
CA VAL A 23 14.56 6.24 -4.95
C VAL A 23 14.18 6.86 -3.61
N VAL A 24 14.99 7.78 -3.09
CA VAL A 24 14.69 8.50 -1.85
C VAL A 24 13.41 9.31 -1.96
N ASP A 25 13.20 9.99 -3.09
CA ASP A 25 12.00 10.80 -3.30
C ASP A 25 10.75 9.92 -3.45
N ALA A 26 10.83 8.80 -4.17
CA ALA A 26 9.75 7.82 -4.23
C ALA A 26 9.38 7.27 -2.84
N PHE A 27 10.37 6.95 -2.00
CA PHE A 27 10.15 6.50 -0.63
C PHE A 27 9.50 7.57 0.24
N ARG A 28 9.92 8.83 0.11
CA ARG A 28 9.31 9.97 0.81
C ARG A 28 7.85 10.16 0.41
N THR A 29 7.54 10.06 -0.89
CA THR A 29 6.16 10.14 -1.37
C THR A 29 5.29 9.02 -0.81
N LEU A 30 5.82 7.78 -0.74
CA LEU A 30 5.14 6.65 -0.11
C LEU A 30 4.87 6.91 1.37
N LEU A 31 5.86 7.41 2.12
CA LEU A 31 5.69 7.73 3.53
C LEU A 31 4.67 8.86 3.75
N ALA A 32 4.67 9.87 2.89
CA ALA A 32 3.69 10.95 2.93
C ALA A 32 2.27 10.40 2.72
N ALA A 33 2.08 9.56 1.69
CA ALA A 33 0.80 8.93 1.41
C ALA A 33 0.29 8.09 2.60
N ARG A 34 1.16 7.35 3.29
CA ARG A 34 0.79 6.56 4.47
C ARG A 34 0.47 7.41 5.71
N LYS A 35 1.22 8.49 5.93
CA LYS A 35 1.08 9.34 7.13
C LYS A 35 -0.11 10.28 7.01
N GLN A 36 -0.41 10.75 5.81
CA GLN A 36 -1.52 11.64 5.51
C GLN A 36 -2.27 11.10 4.31
N PRO A 37 -3.09 10.05 4.52
CA PRO A 37 -3.84 9.49 3.43
C PRO A 37 -4.85 10.49 2.87
N GLY A 38 -4.98 10.51 1.54
CA GLY A 38 -5.94 11.36 0.86
C GLY A 38 -7.39 10.99 1.24
N PRO A 39 -8.30 11.98 1.34
CA PRO A 39 -9.71 11.70 1.52
C PRO A 39 -10.27 11.01 0.26
N TRP A 40 -11.09 9.99 0.46
CA TRP A 40 -11.69 9.21 -0.61
C TRP A 40 -13.22 9.28 -0.56
N GLN A 41 -13.85 9.08 -1.71
CA GLN A 41 -15.30 9.07 -1.91
C GLN A 41 -15.75 7.75 -2.57
N PRO A 42 -17.04 7.39 -2.46
CA PRO A 42 -17.58 6.25 -3.18
C PRO A 42 -17.43 6.41 -4.69
N GLY A 43 -16.97 5.35 -5.37
CA GLY A 43 -16.57 5.37 -6.76
C GLY A 43 -15.08 5.64 -6.99
N ASP A 44 -14.34 6.12 -5.98
CA ASP A 44 -12.90 6.30 -6.09
C ASP A 44 -12.15 4.97 -6.06
N ASP A 45 -10.96 4.99 -6.65
CA ASP A 45 -9.94 3.99 -6.41
C ASP A 45 -9.23 4.30 -5.08
N VAL A 46 -9.15 3.30 -4.22
CA VAL A 46 -8.59 3.39 -2.87
C VAL A 46 -7.43 2.42 -2.67
N ALA A 47 -6.56 2.74 -1.72
CA ALA A 47 -5.57 1.83 -1.18
C ALA A 47 -6.17 1.06 0.00
N ILE A 48 -6.10 -0.27 -0.04
CA ILE A 48 -6.59 -1.15 1.03
C ILE A 48 -5.53 -2.19 1.37
N GLU A 49 -5.36 -2.52 2.64
CA GLU A 49 -4.47 -3.60 3.06
C GLU A 49 -5.16 -4.96 2.95
N ILE A 50 -4.58 -5.89 2.18
CA ILE A 50 -5.04 -7.26 1.98
C ILE A 50 -3.86 -8.19 2.20
N GLY A 51 -3.96 -9.16 3.14
CA GLY A 51 -2.90 -10.15 3.35
C GLY A 51 -1.51 -9.57 3.61
N GLY A 52 -1.43 -8.39 4.26
CA GLY A 52 -0.18 -7.69 4.56
C GLY A 52 0.45 -6.90 3.41
N HIS A 53 -0.23 -6.76 2.27
CA HIS A 53 0.20 -5.90 1.16
C HIS A 53 -0.90 -4.90 0.81
N VAL A 54 -0.55 -3.81 0.12
CA VAL A 54 -1.53 -2.81 -0.31
C VAL A 54 -2.08 -3.17 -1.68
N ALA A 55 -3.40 -3.25 -1.82
CA ALA A 55 -4.09 -3.41 -3.09
C ALA A 55 -4.74 -2.10 -3.53
N ARG A 56 -4.82 -1.89 -4.84
CA ARG A 56 -5.71 -0.90 -5.44
C ARG A 56 -7.10 -1.53 -5.55
N ALA A 57 -8.10 -0.85 -5.04
CA ALA A 57 -9.49 -1.31 -5.15
C ALA A 57 -10.39 -0.17 -5.58
N ARG A 58 -11.34 -0.44 -6.48
CA ARG A 58 -12.41 0.49 -6.81
C ARG A 58 -13.55 0.31 -5.83
N THR A 59 -13.98 1.40 -5.22
CA THR A 59 -15.15 1.38 -4.33
C THR A 59 -16.45 1.37 -5.12
N ALA A 60 -17.45 0.64 -4.62
CA ALA A 60 -18.79 0.71 -5.15
C ALA A 60 -19.37 2.12 -4.95
N PRO A 61 -20.18 2.62 -5.90
CA PRO A 61 -20.80 3.95 -5.79
C PRO A 61 -21.79 4.05 -4.62
N SER A 62 -22.33 2.91 -4.14
CA SER A 62 -23.09 2.81 -2.90
C SER A 62 -22.29 2.07 -1.83
N HIS A 63 -22.34 2.58 -0.59
CA HIS A 63 -21.71 1.94 0.56
C HIS A 63 -22.65 1.99 1.76
N GLN A 64 -22.49 1.03 2.67
CA GLN A 64 -23.08 1.09 4.00
C GLN A 64 -22.19 1.99 4.88
N PRO A 65 -22.67 2.52 6.01
CA PRO A 65 -21.89 3.44 6.84
C PRO A 65 -20.52 2.89 7.23
N ASP A 66 -20.48 1.60 7.60
CA ASP A 66 -19.30 0.95 8.18
C ASP A 66 -18.59 -0.01 7.20
N THR A 67 -19.23 -0.37 6.09
CA THR A 67 -18.67 -1.32 5.11
C THR A 67 -18.78 -0.82 3.68
N VAL A 68 -17.76 -1.17 2.89
CA VAL A 68 -17.58 -0.69 1.52
C VAL A 68 -17.47 -1.90 0.60
N GLY A 69 -18.27 -1.91 -0.46
CA GLY A 69 -18.13 -2.86 -1.56
C GLY A 69 -16.93 -2.50 -2.41
N LEU A 70 -16.13 -3.49 -2.81
CA LEU A 70 -14.85 -3.30 -3.48
C LEU A 70 -14.69 -4.26 -4.66
N VAL A 71 -14.01 -3.76 -5.68
CA VAL A 71 -13.39 -4.56 -6.74
C VAL A 71 -11.89 -4.30 -6.69
N VAL A 72 -11.10 -5.31 -6.35
CA VAL A 72 -9.64 -5.24 -6.44
C VAL A 72 -9.25 -5.20 -7.91
N VAL A 73 -8.40 -4.24 -8.27
CA VAL A 73 -7.95 -3.98 -9.63
C VAL A 73 -6.43 -4.01 -9.69
N ASP A 74 -5.88 -4.22 -10.88
CA ASP A 74 -4.44 -4.14 -11.10
C ASP A 74 -3.94 -2.72 -10.79
N PRO A 75 -2.86 -2.56 -10.01
CA PRO A 75 -2.36 -1.25 -9.63
C PRO A 75 -1.88 -0.40 -10.82
N ALA A 76 -1.41 -1.03 -11.91
CA ALA A 76 -0.84 -0.35 -13.07
C ALA A 76 -1.92 0.16 -14.03
N ASP A 77 -2.86 -0.69 -14.43
CA ASP A 77 -3.85 -0.37 -15.48
C ASP A 77 -5.31 -0.31 -15.00
N GLY A 78 -5.59 -0.75 -13.77
CA GLY A 78 -6.94 -0.74 -13.20
C GLY A 78 -7.85 -1.85 -13.72
N THR A 79 -7.29 -2.87 -14.39
CA THR A 79 -8.04 -4.05 -14.82
C THR A 79 -8.60 -4.81 -13.60
N PRO A 80 -9.88 -5.20 -13.59
CA PRO A 80 -10.46 -5.97 -12.49
C PRO A 80 -9.74 -7.31 -12.27
N LEU A 81 -9.36 -7.58 -11.03
CA LEU A 81 -8.74 -8.85 -10.61
C LEU A 81 -9.73 -9.69 -9.78
N ILE A 82 -10.38 -9.07 -8.78
CA ILE A 82 -11.31 -9.75 -7.86
C ILE A 82 -12.47 -8.82 -7.55
N GLY A 83 -13.70 -9.26 -7.79
CA GLY A 83 -14.92 -8.48 -7.55
C GLY A 83 -15.74 -8.96 -6.36
N GLY A 84 -16.67 -8.12 -5.90
CA GLY A 84 -17.68 -8.50 -4.91
C GLY A 84 -17.14 -8.65 -3.48
N ILE A 85 -16.04 -7.98 -3.16
CA ILE A 85 -15.47 -8.00 -1.81
C ILE A 85 -16.18 -6.95 -0.96
N THR A 86 -16.45 -7.25 0.30
CA THR A 86 -16.88 -6.26 1.28
C THR A 86 -15.78 -6.11 2.32
N ALA A 87 -15.39 -4.87 2.60
CA ALA A 87 -14.41 -4.56 3.63
C ALA A 87 -14.98 -3.54 4.61
N ASP A 88 -14.52 -3.62 5.85
CA ASP A 88 -14.73 -2.58 6.84
C ASP A 88 -14.05 -1.27 6.38
N ARG A 89 -14.74 -0.15 6.55
CA ARG A 89 -14.29 1.16 6.11
C ARG A 89 -12.92 1.54 6.67
N THR A 90 -12.59 1.09 7.89
CA THR A 90 -11.32 1.38 8.57
C THR A 90 -10.12 0.65 7.96
N ARG A 91 -10.35 -0.34 7.09
CA ARG A 91 -9.29 -1.02 6.32
C ARG A 91 -8.81 -0.21 5.12
N ILE A 92 -9.59 0.77 4.68
CA ILE A 92 -9.20 1.65 3.60
C ILE A 92 -8.17 2.65 4.13
N LEU A 93 -6.97 2.61 3.57
CA LEU A 93 -5.88 3.49 3.94
C LEU A 93 -6.18 4.92 3.49
N GLY A 94 -6.74 5.09 2.29
CA GLY A 94 -7.09 6.38 1.68
C GLY A 94 -7.25 6.24 0.18
N THR A 95 -7.30 7.37 -0.54
CA THR A 95 -7.30 7.36 -2.02
C THR A 95 -6.05 6.68 -2.56
N TRP A 96 -6.22 5.87 -3.61
CA TRP A 96 -5.10 5.25 -4.29
C TRP A 96 -4.19 6.32 -4.88
N SER A 97 -2.88 6.11 -4.75
CA SER A 97 -1.85 6.89 -5.45
C SER A 97 -0.77 5.93 -5.94
N ALA A 98 -0.05 6.32 -7.00
CA ALA A 98 1.05 5.51 -7.52
C ALA A 98 2.16 5.23 -6.48
N ALA A 99 2.25 6.05 -5.43
CA ALA A 99 3.17 5.84 -4.31
C ALA A 99 2.90 4.54 -3.52
N TYR A 100 1.71 3.96 -3.63
CA TYR A 100 1.37 2.67 -3.02
C TYR A 100 1.75 1.47 -3.90
N ALA A 101 2.01 1.66 -5.20
CA ALA A 101 2.32 0.57 -6.11
C ALA A 101 3.51 -0.31 -5.65
N PRO A 102 4.60 0.22 -5.06
CA PRO A 102 5.69 -0.61 -4.54
C PRO A 102 5.30 -1.51 -3.35
N LEU A 103 4.17 -1.25 -2.68
CA LEU A 103 3.67 -2.07 -1.57
C LEU A 103 2.68 -3.13 -2.03
N SER A 104 2.47 -3.28 -3.34
CA SER A 104 1.50 -4.21 -3.90
C SER A 104 1.98 -5.65 -3.95
N HIS A 105 1.02 -6.58 -4.01
CA HIS A 105 1.30 -7.99 -4.27
C HIS A 105 2.11 -8.17 -5.57
N THR A 106 1.72 -7.47 -6.64
CA THR A 106 2.42 -7.49 -7.93
C THR A 106 3.87 -7.02 -7.81
N ALA A 107 4.14 -5.94 -7.06
CA ALA A 107 5.50 -5.48 -6.81
C ALA A 107 6.34 -6.49 -5.99
N ALA A 108 5.70 -7.26 -5.12
CA ALA A 108 6.33 -8.36 -4.38
C ALA A 108 6.44 -9.67 -5.20
N GLY A 109 5.97 -9.70 -6.46
CA GLY A 109 5.94 -10.91 -7.28
C GLY A 109 4.97 -11.98 -6.76
N LYS A 110 3.97 -11.59 -5.97
CA LYS A 110 2.97 -12.49 -5.36
C LYS A 110 1.61 -12.30 -6.03
N PRO A 111 0.81 -13.37 -6.16
CA PRO A 111 -0.58 -13.23 -6.57
C PRO A 111 -1.38 -12.51 -5.47
N VAL A 112 -2.41 -11.76 -5.88
CA VAL A 112 -3.41 -11.25 -4.94
C VAL A 112 -4.20 -12.45 -4.38
N PRO A 113 -4.37 -12.58 -3.04
CA PRO A 113 -5.17 -13.65 -2.45
C PRO A 113 -6.58 -13.67 -3.04
N HIS A 114 -7.15 -14.85 -3.28
CA HIS A 114 -8.52 -14.99 -3.79
C HIS A 114 -9.44 -15.54 -2.68
N PRO A 115 -10.69 -15.07 -2.52
CA PRO A 115 -11.57 -15.47 -1.40
C PRO A 115 -11.86 -16.97 -1.32
N THR A 116 -11.84 -17.67 -2.45
CA THR A 116 -12.01 -19.13 -2.49
C THR A 116 -10.76 -19.90 -2.03
N MET A 117 -9.57 -19.30 -2.15
CA MET A 117 -8.30 -19.93 -1.80
C MET A 117 -7.84 -19.55 -0.40
N ASP A 118 -8.12 -18.31 0.02
CA ASP A 118 -7.70 -17.78 1.33
C ASP A 118 -8.84 -16.99 2.00
N PRO A 119 -9.91 -17.67 2.45
CA PRO A 119 -11.08 -17.01 3.02
C PRO A 119 -10.77 -16.24 4.31
N ALA A 120 -9.72 -16.62 5.04
CA ALA A 120 -9.34 -15.98 6.30
C ALA A 120 -8.91 -14.52 6.10
N VAL A 121 -8.19 -14.24 5.00
CA VAL A 121 -7.82 -12.87 4.61
C VAL A 121 -9.07 -12.01 4.41
N PHE A 122 -10.07 -12.52 3.69
CA PHE A 122 -11.28 -11.76 3.37
C PHE A 122 -12.24 -11.61 4.56
N GLN A 123 -12.30 -12.60 5.45
CA GLN A 123 -12.99 -12.44 6.74
C GLN A 123 -12.35 -11.35 7.59
N THR A 124 -11.02 -11.23 7.54
CA THR A 124 -10.28 -10.20 8.26
C THR A 124 -10.56 -8.80 7.70
N LEU A 125 -10.76 -8.67 6.39
CA LEU A 125 -11.17 -7.41 5.75
C LEU A 125 -12.56 -6.97 6.19
N ALA A 126 -13.49 -7.91 6.31
CA ALA A 126 -14.87 -7.64 6.71
C ALA A 126 -15.02 -7.31 8.20
N ARG A 127 -14.02 -7.63 9.03
CA ARG A 127 -14.05 -7.37 10.47
C ARG A 127 -13.47 -5.99 10.79
N PRO A 128 -14.08 -5.21 11.72
CA PRO A 128 -13.50 -3.96 12.17
C PRO A 128 -12.08 -4.15 12.67
N ALA A 129 -11.20 -3.21 12.33
CA ALA A 129 -9.86 -3.19 12.88
C ALA A 129 -9.97 -3.09 14.40
N ALA A 130 -9.23 -3.94 15.14
CA ALA A 130 -9.20 -3.87 16.59
C ALA A 130 -8.73 -2.47 16.99
N SER A 131 -9.59 -1.72 17.69
CA SER A 131 -9.25 -0.39 18.18
C SER A 131 -8.00 -0.50 19.06
N PRO A 132 -6.93 0.28 18.84
CA PRO A 132 -5.80 0.27 19.75
C PRO A 132 -6.32 0.79 21.09
N ALA A 133 -6.35 -0.08 22.10
CA ALA A 133 -6.76 0.28 23.45
C ALA A 133 -6.02 1.57 23.85
N ARG A 134 -6.81 2.63 24.09
CA ARG A 134 -6.35 3.93 24.54
C ARG A 134 -5.65 3.70 25.89
N ARG A 135 -4.31 3.64 25.89
CA ARG A 135 -3.53 3.71 27.13
C ARG A 135 -3.62 5.16 27.59
N GLU A 136 -4.63 5.43 28.42
CA GLU A 136 -4.68 6.64 29.24
C GLU A 136 -3.67 6.45 30.37
N THR A 137 -2.65 7.29 30.39
CA THR A 137 -1.78 7.57 31.54
C THR A 137 -2.23 8.85 32.20
#